data_AF-A0AAV8WNX8-F1
#
_entry.id   AF-A0AAV8WNX8-F1
#
_cell.length_a   1.000
_cell.length_b   1.000
_cell.length_c   1.000
_cell.angle_alpha   90.00
_cell.angle_beta   90.00
_cell.angle_gamma   90.00
#
_symmetry.space_group_name_H-M   'P 1'
#
loop_
_entity.id
_entity.type
_entity.pdbx_description
1 polymer ?
#
loop_
_entity_poly.entity_id
_entity_poly.type
_entity_poly.pdbx_seq_one_letter_code
_entity_poly.pdbx_strand_id
1 'polypeptide(L)'
;MQGKGSKPVAILFPKDVQEFIEVLFNVRHLCVSDTNEYLFANPNTKNGWINGYNTMKKLAAESRVSDVSLFTSTCLRKQIATILEVLNITDDEMEQFANFMGHTTKTHESYYR
;
A
#
# COMPACT_ATOMS: atom_id res chain seq x y z
N MET A 1 -13.68 -3.89 8.06
CA MET A 1 -12.89 -2.96 8.91
C MET A 1 -12.95 -1.58 8.28
N GLN A 2 -13.45 -0.57 8.99
CA GLN A 2 -13.37 0.81 8.52
C GLN A 2 -11.93 1.31 8.65
N GLY A 3 -11.40 1.92 7.58
CA GLY A 3 -10.17 2.69 7.67
C GLY A 3 -10.32 3.84 8.66
N LYS A 4 -9.20 4.39 9.14
CA LYS A 4 -9.20 5.56 10.01
C LYS A 4 -9.54 6.80 9.15
N GLY A 5 -10.83 6.98 8.89
CA GLY A 5 -11.37 8.00 7.99
C GLY A 5 -12.59 7.43 7.26
N SER A 6 -13.74 8.09 7.40
CA SER A 6 -15.04 7.66 6.87
C SER A 6 -15.16 7.71 5.34
N LYS A 7 -14.10 8.12 4.63
CA LYS A 7 -14.11 8.30 3.17
C LYS A 7 -13.26 7.23 2.47
N PRO A 8 -13.84 6.46 1.53
CA PRO A 8 -13.05 5.57 0.69
C PRO A 8 -12.13 6.38 -0.22
N VAL A 9 -10.89 5.93 -0.38
CA VAL A 9 -9.91 6.50 -1.31
C VAL A 9 -9.76 5.52 -2.47
N ALA A 10 -10.00 5.99 -3.69
CA ALA A 10 -9.77 5.20 -4.89
C ALA A 10 -8.26 5.12 -5.17
N ILE A 11 -7.76 3.91 -5.45
CA ILE A 11 -6.37 3.66 -5.83
C ILE A 11 -6.35 3.16 -7.27
N LEU A 12 -5.57 3.81 -8.13
CA LEU A 12 -5.34 3.35 -9.49
C LEU A 12 -4.25 2.28 -9.49
N PHE A 13 -4.57 1.11 -10.03
CA PHE A 13 -3.59 0.04 -10.22
C PHE A 13 -2.99 0.12 -11.62
N PRO A 14 -1.65 0.13 -11.75
CA PRO A 14 -0.97 -0.08 -13.03
C PRO A 14 -1.37 -1.42 -13.70
N LYS A 15 -1.24 -1.51 -15.03
CA LYS A 15 -1.71 -2.67 -15.82
C LYS A 15 -1.05 -3.99 -15.39
N ASP A 16 0.25 -3.97 -15.17
CA ASP A 16 1.03 -5.10 -14.65
C ASP A 16 0.51 -5.59 -13.28
N VAL A 17 0.14 -4.66 -12.40
CA VAL A 17 -0.48 -5.02 -11.10
C VAL A 17 -1.86 -5.64 -11.28
N GLN A 18 -2.65 -5.17 -12.25
CA GLN A 18 -3.94 -5.77 -12.57
C GLN A 18 -3.78 -7.21 -13.08
N GLU A 19 -2.80 -7.48 -13.94
CA GLU A 19 -2.48 -8.84 -14.41
C GLU A 19 -2.16 -9.78 -13.24
N PHE A 20 -1.39 -9.33 -12.24
CA PHE A 20 -1.15 -10.13 -11.03
C PHE A 20 -2.43 -10.40 -10.23
N ILE A 21 -3.33 -9.41 -10.14
CA ILE A 21 -4.63 -9.58 -9.47
C ILE A 21 -5.51 -10.59 -10.21
N GLU A 22 -5.52 -10.57 -11.55
CA GLU A 22 -6.25 -11.55 -12.36
C GLU A 22 -5.73 -12.98 -12.12
N VAL A 23 -4.41 -13.17 -12.03
CA VAL A 23 -3.83 -14.46 -11.67
C VAL A 23 -4.33 -14.92 -10.30
N LEU A 24 -4.39 -14.03 -9.31
CA LEU A 24 -4.93 -14.37 -7.98
C LEU A 24 -6.37 -14.84 -8.04
N PHE A 25 -7.22 -14.22 -8.87
CA PHE A 25 -8.61 -14.67 -9.04
C PHE A 25 -8.72 -16.03 -9.73
N ASN A 26 -7.93 -16.26 -10.77
CA ASN A 26 -7.96 -17.50 -11.54
C ASN A 26 -7.61 -18.73 -10.69
N VAL A 27 -6.65 -18.60 -9.77
CA VAL A 27 -6.21 -19.71 -8.91
C VAL A 27 -6.95 -19.77 -7.57
N ARG A 28 -7.80 -18.78 -7.25
CA ARG A 28 -8.41 -18.63 -5.92
C ARG A 28 -9.16 -19.88 -5.47
N HIS A 29 -9.99 -20.45 -6.34
CA HIS A 29 -10.82 -21.62 -6.05
C HIS A 29 -10.00 -22.88 -5.69
N LEU A 30 -8.71 -22.92 -6.03
CA LEU A 30 -7.82 -24.05 -5.73
C LEU A 30 -7.26 -24.01 -4.31
N CYS A 31 -7.17 -22.83 -3.71
CA CYS A 31 -6.40 -22.65 -2.47
C CYS A 31 -7.06 -21.74 -1.42
N VAL A 32 -8.17 -21.08 -1.73
CA VAL A 32 -8.86 -20.16 -0.81
C VAL A 32 -10.29 -20.62 -0.60
N SER A 33 -10.76 -20.59 0.64
CA SER A 33 -12.15 -20.88 0.97
C SER A 33 -13.10 -19.87 0.32
N ASP A 34 -14.22 -20.34 -0.23
CA ASP A 34 -15.27 -19.49 -0.83
C ASP A 34 -15.86 -18.47 0.17
N THR A 35 -15.74 -18.72 1.47
CA THR A 35 -16.22 -17.80 2.52
C THR A 35 -15.21 -16.68 2.84
N ASN A 36 -14.00 -16.75 2.29
CA ASN A 36 -12.96 -15.75 2.54
C ASN A 36 -13.14 -14.59 1.55
N GLU A 37 -13.38 -13.38 2.05
CA GLU A 37 -13.65 -12.18 1.23
C GLU A 37 -12.40 -11.35 0.89
N TYR A 38 -11.24 -11.67 1.46
CA TYR A 38 -10.04 -10.85 1.29
C TYR A 38 -9.36 -11.11 -0.06
N LEU A 39 -8.92 -10.04 -0.74
CA LEU A 39 -8.11 -10.15 -1.95
C LEU A 39 -6.82 -10.95 -1.70
N PHE A 40 -6.06 -10.56 -0.68
CA PHE A 40 -4.88 -11.28 -0.19
C PHE A 40 -5.25 -12.27 0.92
N ALA A 41 -6.13 -13.21 0.61
CA ALA A 41 -6.57 -14.26 1.52
C ALA A 41 -5.41 -15.16 1.95
N ASN A 42 -5.44 -15.65 3.20
CA ASN A 42 -4.54 -16.69 3.67
C ASN A 42 -5.18 -18.08 3.42
N PRO A 43 -4.59 -18.90 2.52
CA PRO A 43 -5.08 -20.25 2.18
C PRO A 43 -5.32 -21.17 3.39
N ASN A 44 -4.54 -20.99 4.46
CA ASN A 44 -4.60 -21.84 5.64
C ASN A 44 -5.73 -21.45 6.60
N THR A 45 -6.59 -20.50 6.23
CA THR A 45 -7.63 -19.96 7.10
C THR A 45 -8.96 -19.80 6.35
N LYS A 46 -10.08 -20.04 7.04
CA LYS A 46 -11.42 -19.87 6.43
C LYS A 46 -11.79 -18.42 6.15
N ASN A 47 -11.35 -17.49 7.00
CA ASN A 47 -11.64 -16.06 6.87
C ASN A 47 -10.49 -15.22 7.43
N GLY A 48 -9.29 -15.41 6.89
CA GLY A 48 -8.09 -14.68 7.29
C GLY A 48 -7.34 -14.15 6.08
N TRP A 49 -6.47 -13.18 6.32
CA TRP A 49 -5.65 -12.52 5.29
C TRP A 49 -4.16 -12.68 5.58
N ILE A 50 -3.36 -12.46 4.55
CA ILE A 50 -1.90 -12.43 4.65
C ILE A 50 -1.48 -11.12 5.32
N ASN A 51 -0.62 -11.22 6.34
CA ASN A 51 -0.08 -10.05 7.01
C ASN A 51 1.04 -9.41 6.18
N GLY A 52 0.79 -8.22 5.62
CA GLY A 52 1.74 -7.53 4.74
C GLY A 52 3.09 -7.22 5.39
N TYR A 53 3.13 -6.89 6.69
CA TYR A 53 4.39 -6.62 7.41
C TYR A 53 5.26 -7.88 7.49
N ASN A 54 4.67 -9.00 7.91
CA ASN A 54 5.38 -10.27 7.99
C ASN A 54 5.85 -10.76 6.61
N THR A 55 5.01 -10.59 5.59
CA THR A 55 5.36 -10.93 4.20
C THR A 55 6.54 -10.13 3.69
N MET A 56 6.53 -8.79 3.85
CA MET A 56 7.67 -7.97 3.42
C MET A 56 8.94 -8.32 4.18
N LYS A 57 8.86 -8.52 5.50
CA LYS A 57 10.03 -8.91 6.30
C LYS A 57 10.62 -10.24 5.84
N LYS A 58 9.77 -11.22 5.52
CA LYS A 58 10.19 -12.52 4.98
C LYS A 58 10.87 -12.35 3.61
N LEU A 59 10.22 -11.65 2.68
CA LEU A 59 10.75 -11.44 1.33
C LEU A 59 12.07 -10.67 1.34
N ALA A 60 12.21 -9.66 2.20
CA ALA A 60 13.46 -8.92 2.36
C ALA A 60 14.59 -9.82 2.86
N ALA A 61 14.33 -10.68 3.85
CA ALA A 61 15.32 -11.66 4.32
C ALA A 61 15.74 -12.65 3.21
N GLU A 62 14.78 -13.10 2.39
CA GLU A 62 15.04 -14.00 1.26
C GLU A 62 15.80 -13.32 0.11
N SER A 63 15.63 -11.99 -0.05
CA SER A 63 16.25 -11.19 -1.12
C SER A 63 17.73 -10.86 -0.87
N ARG A 64 18.31 -11.27 0.27
CA ARG A 64 19.72 -11.03 0.64
C ARG A 64 20.13 -9.56 0.60
N VAL A 65 19.20 -8.67 0.96
CA VAL A 65 19.48 -7.23 1.07
C VAL A 65 20.46 -6.95 2.22
N SER A 66 21.20 -5.86 2.13
CA SER A 66 22.19 -5.46 3.13
C SER A 66 21.59 -5.20 4.50
N ASP A 67 20.40 -4.59 4.54
CA ASP A 67 19.67 -4.32 5.78
C ASP A 67 18.17 -4.56 5.60
N VAL A 68 17.70 -5.68 6.16
CA VAL A 68 16.29 -6.08 6.15
C VAL A 68 15.40 -5.11 6.93
N SER A 69 15.94 -4.38 7.92
CA SER A 69 15.17 -3.46 8.76
C SER A 69 14.65 -2.24 8.00
N LEU A 70 15.24 -1.93 6.84
CA LEU A 70 14.82 -0.83 5.98
C LEU A 70 13.58 -1.19 5.12
N PHE A 71 13.27 -2.47 4.93
CA PHE A 71 12.16 -2.94 4.10
C PHE A 71 10.84 -2.96 4.88
N THR A 72 10.38 -1.78 5.28
CA THR A 72 9.12 -1.57 6.02
C THR A 72 8.17 -0.66 5.26
N SER A 73 6.87 -0.76 5.52
CA SER A 73 5.87 0.12 4.88
C SER A 73 6.09 1.59 5.26
N THR A 74 6.68 1.85 6.42
CA THR A 74 7.01 3.22 6.86
C THR A 74 8.15 3.80 6.03
N CYS A 75 9.24 3.05 5.84
CA CYS A 75 10.34 3.48 4.98
C CYS A 75 9.90 3.63 3.52
N LEU A 76 9.08 2.70 3.02
CA LEU A 76 8.51 2.78 1.67
C LEU A 76 7.67 4.06 1.48
N ARG A 77 6.76 4.37 2.42
CA ARG A 77 5.98 5.63 2.34
C ARG A 77 6.86 6.87 2.37
N LYS A 78 7.90 6.89 3.22
CA LYS A 78 8.86 8.00 3.27
C LYS A 78 9.57 8.17 1.92
N GLN A 79 10.03 7.08 1.32
CA GLN A 79 10.69 7.11 0.02
C GLN A 79 9.76 7.62 -1.09
N ILE A 80 8.51 7.15 -1.12
CA ILE A 80 7.51 7.64 -2.10
C ILE A 80 7.29 9.15 -1.93
N ALA A 81 7.10 9.63 -0.69
CA ALA A 81 6.92 11.05 -0.42
C ALA A 81 8.12 11.90 -0.88
N THR A 82 9.35 11.48 -0.58
CA THR A 82 10.56 12.19 -1.01
C THR A 82 10.71 12.22 -2.53
N ILE A 83 10.42 11.12 -3.23
CA ILE A 83 10.50 11.09 -4.70
C ILE A 83 9.50 12.08 -5.30
N LEU A 84 8.28 12.13 -4.78
CA LEU A 84 7.24 13.03 -5.30
C LEU A 84 7.54 14.50 -5.03
N GLU A 85 8.13 14.81 -3.87
CA GLU A 85 8.64 16.15 -3.57
C GLU A 85 9.72 16.57 -4.60
N VAL A 86 10.64 15.67 -4.95
CA VAL A 86 11.67 15.92 -5.98
C VAL A 86 11.08 16.06 -7.38
N LEU A 87 9.97 15.39 -7.69
CA LEU A 87 9.30 15.46 -8.99
C LEU A 87 8.58 16.80 -9.24
N ASN A 88 8.64 17.74 -8.28
CA ASN A 88 8.10 19.10 -8.39
C ASN A 88 6.63 19.14 -8.80
N ILE A 89 5.88 18.21 -8.20
CA ILE A 89 4.44 18.05 -8.32
C ILE A 89 3.75 19.34 -7.84
N THR A 90 2.70 19.76 -8.54
CA THR A 90 1.98 21.00 -8.20
C THR A 90 1.37 20.92 -6.80
N ASP A 91 1.10 22.06 -6.16
CA ASP A 91 0.52 22.10 -4.81
C ASP A 91 -0.80 21.30 -4.72
N ASP A 92 -1.63 21.37 -5.78
CA ASP A 92 -2.90 20.63 -5.88
C ASP A 92 -2.69 19.11 -5.92
N GLU A 93 -1.72 18.66 -6.72
CA GLU A 93 -1.36 17.23 -6.82
C GLU A 93 -0.69 16.75 -5.52
N MET A 94 0.03 17.63 -4.81
CA MET A 94 0.62 17.32 -3.51
C MET A 94 -0.42 17.17 -2.41
N GLU A 95 -1.48 18.00 -2.41
CA GLU A 95 -2.61 17.83 -1.51
C GLU A 95 -3.36 16.52 -1.77
N GLN A 96 -3.62 16.20 -3.05
CA GLN A 96 -4.22 14.91 -3.43
C GLN A 96 -3.36 13.72 -2.96
N PHE A 97 -2.04 13.83 -3.09
CA PHE A 97 -1.13 12.78 -2.65
C PHE A 97 -1.03 12.65 -1.12
N ALA A 98 -1.00 13.77 -0.36
CA ALA A 98 -0.98 13.73 1.10
C ALA A 98 -2.24 13.03 1.64
N ASN A 99 -3.40 13.37 1.07
CA ASN A 99 -4.66 12.69 1.34
C ASN A 99 -4.58 11.18 1.01
N PHE A 100 -3.99 10.82 -0.14
CA PHE A 100 -3.76 9.42 -0.52
C PHE A 100 -2.86 8.66 0.47
N MET A 101 -1.84 9.31 1.02
CA MET A 101 -0.93 8.71 2.00
C MET A 101 -1.46 8.71 3.44
N GLY A 102 -2.62 9.30 3.69
CA GLY A 102 -3.17 9.46 5.03
C GLY A 102 -2.39 10.47 5.88
N HIS A 103 -1.67 11.38 5.23
CA HIS A 103 -1.03 12.53 5.85
C HIS A 103 -1.99 13.72 5.78
N THR A 104 -2.17 14.44 6.88
CA THR A 104 -2.69 15.80 6.82
C THR A 104 -1.55 16.71 6.38
N THR A 105 -1.69 17.36 5.23
CA THR A 105 -0.91 18.56 4.91
C THR A 105 -1.19 19.57 6.02
N LYS A 106 -0.22 19.78 6.92
CA LYS A 106 -0.26 20.96 7.78
C LYS A 106 -0.09 22.14 6.84
N THR A 107 -1.20 22.82 6.56
CA THR A 107 -1.25 24.06 5.81
C THR A 107 -0.20 25.01 6.41
N HIS A 108 0.89 25.25 5.69
CA HIS A 108 1.81 26.33 6.00
C HIS A 108 1.18 27.66 5.55
N GLU A 109 0.02 28.01 6.13
CA GLU A 109 -0.54 29.37 6.08
C GLU A 109 0.12 30.25 7.15
N SER A 110 1.43 30.43 7.09
CA SER A 110 2.10 31.40 7.95
C SER A 110 3.11 32.31 7.27
N TYR A 111 3.20 32.32 5.93
CA TYR A 111 4.21 33.16 5.28
C TYR A 111 3.84 33.75 3.92
N TYR A 112 2.59 34.19 3.73
CA TYR A 112 2.33 35.28 2.79
C TYR A 112 1.46 36.35 3.46
N ARG A 113 2.13 37.45 3.82
CA ARG A 113 1.53 38.79 3.74
C ARG A 113 1.39 39.16 2.28
#